data_AF-A0A2S4LUM6-F1
#
_entry.id   AF-A0A2S4LUM6-F1
#
_cell.length_a   1.000
_cell.length_b   1.000
_cell.length_c   1.000
_cell.angle_alpha   90.00
_cell.angle_beta   90.00
_cell.angle_gamma   90.00
#
_symmetry.space_group_name_H-M   'P 1'
#
loop_
_entity.id
_entity.type
_entity.pdbx_description
1 polymer ?
#
loop_
_entity_poly.entity_id
_entity_poly.type
_entity_poly.pdbx_seq_one_letter_code
_entity_poly.pdbx_strand_id
1 'polypeptide(L)'
;AFKQSWLHEELYKARNFKQWMSKGLYLGTLMVGIEQKLLGGNVPWTLHHQHRDNEMLKPASQCKPIEYPKPDGKLTFDRLSSVFISNTNHEENQPAHLTLKDARVPVDVNLRTYAGPEARFCPAAVYEFVKSDDGGDRLQINAQNCVHCKTCDIKDPTQNIVWVTPEGGGGPNYPNM
;
A
#
# COMPACT_ATOMS: atom_id res chain seq x y z
N ALA A 1 5.45 14.46 -28.25
CA ALA A 1 6.67 14.04 -27.52
C ALA A 1 6.53 12.62 -26.94
N PHE A 2 5.86 12.40 -25.79
CA PHE A 2 5.83 11.06 -25.14
C PHE A 2 5.31 9.92 -26.03
N LYS A 3 4.15 10.07 -26.69
CA LYS A 3 3.57 9.00 -27.54
C LYS A 3 4.47 8.54 -28.71
N GLN A 4 5.47 9.34 -29.08
CA GLN A 4 6.42 9.07 -30.16
C GLN A 4 7.80 8.65 -29.62
N SER A 5 7.96 8.46 -28.30
CA SER A 5 9.23 8.06 -27.70
C SER A 5 9.34 6.55 -27.54
N TRP A 6 10.57 6.05 -27.42
CA TRP A 6 10.87 4.66 -27.09
C TRP A 6 10.16 4.19 -25.80
N LEU A 7 9.98 5.10 -24.83
CA LEU A 7 9.34 4.79 -23.56
C LEU A 7 7.86 4.44 -23.74
N HIS A 8 7.15 5.13 -24.63
CA HIS A 8 5.77 4.78 -24.93
C HIS A 8 5.69 3.40 -25.59
N GLU A 9 6.59 3.12 -26.54
CA GLU A 9 6.67 1.82 -27.20
C GLU A 9 6.95 0.68 -26.22
N GLU A 10 7.89 0.87 -25.30
CA GLU A 10 8.23 -0.09 -24.25
C GLU A 10 7.02 -0.39 -23.35
N LEU A 11 6.38 0.65 -22.80
CA LEU A 11 5.20 0.50 -21.95
C LEU A 11 4.04 -0.14 -22.70
N TYR A 12 3.85 0.21 -23.98
CA TYR A 12 2.81 -0.38 -24.81
C TYR A 12 3.07 -1.88 -25.06
N LYS A 13 4.30 -2.31 -25.31
CA LYS A 13 4.64 -3.73 -25.45
C LYS A 13 4.37 -4.52 -24.17
N ALA A 14 4.63 -3.94 -23.00
CA ALA A 14 4.43 -4.59 -21.69
C ALA A 14 3.00 -4.47 -21.11
N ARG A 15 2.08 -3.77 -21.80
CA ARG A 15 0.81 -3.26 -21.25
C ARG A 15 -0.13 -4.28 -20.60
N ASN A 16 -0.02 -5.56 -20.94
CA ASN A 16 -0.90 -6.63 -20.45
C ASN A 16 -0.23 -7.52 -19.39
N PHE A 17 1.05 -7.31 -19.08
CA PHE A 17 1.82 -8.21 -18.22
C PHE A 17 1.16 -8.37 -16.83
N LYS A 18 0.84 -7.26 -16.16
CA LYS A 18 0.24 -7.28 -14.82
C LYS A 18 -1.16 -7.88 -14.82
N GLN A 19 -1.93 -7.63 -15.87
CA GLN A 19 -3.29 -8.14 -16.04
C GLN A 19 -3.28 -9.67 -16.18
N TRP A 20 -2.35 -10.22 -16.97
CA TRP A 20 -2.16 -11.67 -17.05
C TRP A 20 -1.66 -12.27 -15.74
N MET A 21 -0.66 -11.66 -15.10
CA MET A 21 -0.14 -12.14 -13.82
C MET A 21 -1.18 -12.08 -12.69
N SER A 22 -2.16 -11.18 -12.77
CA SER A 22 -3.28 -11.13 -11.82
C SER A 22 -4.20 -12.36 -11.90
N LYS A 23 -4.16 -13.11 -13.01
CA LYS A 23 -4.89 -14.39 -13.18
C LYS A 23 -4.16 -15.60 -12.62
N GLY A 24 -3.05 -15.39 -11.90
CA GLY A 24 -2.25 -16.44 -11.27
C GLY A 24 -0.98 -16.79 -12.06
N LEU A 25 -0.03 -17.43 -11.37
CA LEU A 25 1.32 -17.66 -11.89
C LEU A 25 1.34 -18.45 -13.21
N TYR A 26 0.62 -19.56 -13.29
CA TYR A 26 0.69 -20.46 -14.45
C TYR A 26 0.06 -19.84 -15.71
N LEU A 27 -1.19 -19.38 -15.61
CA LEU A 27 -1.87 -18.74 -16.74
C LEU A 27 -1.19 -17.42 -17.13
N GLY A 28 -0.79 -16.64 -16.13
CA GLY A 28 -0.05 -15.40 -16.34
C GLY A 28 1.25 -15.62 -17.10
N THR A 29 2.07 -16.57 -16.66
CA THR A 29 3.34 -16.90 -17.31
C THR A 29 3.14 -17.39 -18.74
N LEU A 30 2.17 -18.29 -18.96
CA LEU A 30 1.86 -18.80 -20.30
C LEU A 30 1.49 -17.65 -21.25
N MET A 31 0.55 -16.80 -20.84
CA MET A 31 0.07 -15.70 -21.68
C MET A 31 1.15 -14.64 -21.91
N VAL A 32 1.93 -14.28 -20.88
CA VAL A 32 3.10 -13.41 -21.05
C VAL A 32 4.09 -14.00 -22.04
N GLY A 33 4.35 -15.31 -21.98
CA GLY A 33 5.21 -16.00 -22.95
C GLY A 33 4.68 -15.88 -24.38
N ILE A 34 3.38 -16.09 -24.59
CA ILE A 34 2.73 -15.91 -25.89
C ILE A 34 2.87 -14.46 -26.38
N GLU A 35 2.52 -13.48 -25.55
CA GLU A 35 2.54 -12.08 -25.99
C GLU A 35 3.95 -11.56 -26.22
N GLN A 36 4.88 -11.81 -25.29
CA GLN A 36 6.21 -11.22 -25.32
C GLN A 36 7.19 -12.02 -26.19
N LYS A 37 7.20 -13.35 -26.08
CA LYS A 37 8.18 -14.19 -26.79
C LYS A 37 7.72 -14.59 -28.18
N LEU A 38 6.45 -14.97 -28.34
CA LEU A 38 5.92 -15.41 -29.64
C LEU A 38 5.48 -14.23 -30.51
N LEU A 39 4.80 -13.24 -29.93
CA LEU A 39 4.23 -12.10 -30.68
C LEU A 39 5.02 -10.79 -30.53
N GLY A 40 6.11 -10.78 -29.76
CA GLY A 40 6.99 -9.61 -29.62
C GLY A 40 6.31 -8.36 -29.03
N GLY A 41 5.24 -8.52 -28.25
CA GLY A 41 4.42 -7.43 -27.69
C GLY A 41 3.38 -6.85 -28.66
N ASN A 42 3.35 -7.32 -29.91
CA ASN A 42 2.47 -6.82 -30.97
C ASN A 42 1.13 -7.56 -31.00
N VAL A 43 0.43 -7.58 -29.87
CA VAL A 43 -0.88 -8.24 -29.77
C VAL A 43 -2.02 -7.28 -30.12
N PRO A 44 -3.11 -7.76 -30.77
CA PRO A 44 -4.23 -6.90 -31.20
C PRO A 44 -5.26 -6.60 -30.10
N TRP A 45 -4.92 -6.81 -28.82
CA TRP A 45 -5.80 -6.52 -27.69
C TRP A 45 -5.07 -5.79 -26.56
N THR A 46 -5.85 -5.15 -25.69
CA THR A 46 -5.37 -4.52 -24.45
C THR A 46 -6.30 -4.93 -23.32
N LEU A 47 -5.71 -5.44 -22.24
CA LEU A 47 -6.42 -5.85 -21.05
C LEU A 47 -6.53 -4.69 -20.07
N HIS A 48 -7.67 -4.61 -19.39
CA HIS A 48 -7.96 -3.59 -18.40
C HIS A 48 -8.31 -4.22 -17.06
N HIS A 49 -7.82 -3.63 -15.98
CA HIS A 49 -8.35 -3.88 -14.65
C HIS A 49 -9.72 -3.21 -14.52
N GLN A 50 -10.68 -3.90 -13.91
CA GLN A 50 -12.06 -3.39 -13.73
C GLN A 50 -12.30 -2.75 -12.35
N HIS A 51 -11.35 -2.93 -11.43
CA HIS A 51 -11.48 -2.51 -10.04
C HIS A 51 -10.26 -1.70 -9.62
N ARG A 52 -10.47 -0.81 -8.66
CA ARG A 52 -9.39 -0.10 -7.97
C ARG A 52 -8.82 -0.97 -6.85
N ASP A 53 -7.57 -0.74 -6.46
CA ASP A 53 -6.92 -1.56 -5.44
C ASP A 53 -7.63 -1.53 -4.09
N ASN A 54 -8.23 -0.40 -3.69
CA ASN A 54 -9.00 -0.28 -2.45
C ASN A 54 -10.27 -1.15 -2.43
N GLU A 55 -10.86 -1.43 -3.59
CA GLU A 55 -12.11 -2.20 -3.72
C GLU A 55 -11.87 -3.72 -3.59
N MET A 56 -10.60 -4.15 -3.61
CA MET A 56 -10.23 -5.56 -3.69
C MET A 56 -10.07 -6.25 -2.33
N LEU A 57 -10.37 -5.57 -1.22
CA LEU A 57 -10.38 -6.19 0.11
C LEU A 57 -11.67 -6.98 0.35
N LYS A 58 -11.52 -8.18 0.90
CA LYS A 58 -12.65 -8.97 1.41
C LYS A 58 -12.88 -8.65 2.89
N PRO A 59 -14.13 -8.71 3.39
CA PRO A 59 -14.40 -8.64 4.82
C PRO A 59 -13.57 -9.68 5.59
N ALA A 60 -13.10 -9.32 6.78
CA ALA A 60 -12.24 -10.19 7.58
C ALA A 60 -12.92 -11.53 7.93
N SER A 61 -14.24 -11.53 8.08
CA SER A 61 -15.06 -12.73 8.33
C SER A 61 -15.03 -13.76 7.19
N GLN A 62 -14.60 -13.37 5.99
CA GLN A 62 -14.49 -14.25 4.81
C GLN A 62 -13.04 -14.71 4.56
N CYS A 63 -12.12 -14.40 5.48
CA CYS A 63 -10.70 -14.71 5.32
C CYS A 63 -10.17 -15.46 6.53
N LYS A 64 -9.15 -16.29 6.29
CA LYS A 64 -8.38 -16.90 7.37
C LYS A 64 -7.23 -15.95 7.76
N PRO A 65 -7.06 -15.60 9.05
CA PRO A 65 -5.90 -14.85 9.50
C PRO A 65 -4.59 -15.57 9.13
N ILE A 66 -3.59 -14.80 8.72
CA ILE A 66 -2.24 -15.31 8.44
C ILE A 66 -1.41 -15.18 9.71
N GLU A 67 -0.84 -16.29 10.16
CA GLU A 67 0.10 -16.32 11.28
C GLU A 67 1.52 -16.09 10.74
N TYR A 68 2.05 -14.89 10.97
CA TYR A 68 3.43 -14.55 10.64
C TYR A 68 4.37 -14.99 11.77
N PRO A 69 5.52 -15.63 11.47
CA PRO A 69 6.54 -15.91 12.46
C PRO A 69 7.02 -14.62 13.15
N LYS A 70 7.40 -14.74 14.42
CA LYS A 70 8.05 -13.64 15.13
C LYS A 70 9.42 -13.35 14.49
N PRO A 71 9.85 -12.08 14.44
CA PRO A 71 11.16 -11.74 13.91
C PRO A 71 12.28 -12.37 14.77
N ASP A 72 13.34 -12.84 14.11
CA ASP A 72 14.50 -13.49 14.71
C ASP A 72 15.65 -12.53 15.06
N GLY A 73 15.56 -11.27 14.63
CA GLY A 73 16.57 -10.23 14.84
C GLY A 73 17.86 -10.44 14.01
N LYS A 74 17.86 -11.36 13.04
CA LYS A 74 19.03 -11.67 12.19
C LYS A 74 18.70 -11.58 10.72
N LEU A 75 17.67 -12.30 10.28
CA LEU A 75 17.16 -12.28 8.90
C LEU A 75 15.84 -11.53 8.81
N THR A 76 15.10 -11.48 9.92
CA THR A 76 13.77 -10.88 10.04
C THR A 76 13.72 -9.96 11.23
N PHE A 77 13.13 -8.80 11.07
CA PHE A 77 13.13 -7.72 12.05
C PHE A 77 11.72 -7.22 12.29
N ASP A 78 11.49 -6.62 13.45
CA ASP A 78 10.23 -5.92 13.69
C ASP A 78 10.15 -4.63 12.87
N ARG A 79 8.93 -4.12 12.74
CA ARG A 79 8.63 -2.94 11.93
C ARG A 79 9.29 -1.67 12.50
N LEU A 80 9.38 -1.51 13.82
CA LEU A 80 9.95 -0.30 14.42
C LEU A 80 11.46 -0.22 14.21
N SER A 81 12.18 -1.33 14.36
CA SER A 81 13.60 -1.41 14.02
C SER A 81 13.87 -1.05 12.55
N SER A 82 12.95 -1.44 11.64
CA SER A 82 13.04 -1.09 10.22
C SER A 82 12.77 0.40 9.96
N VAL A 83 11.79 0.99 10.66
CA VAL A 83 11.52 2.44 10.61
C VAL A 83 12.71 3.24 11.13
N PHE A 84 13.35 2.80 12.21
CA PHE A 84 14.54 3.46 12.74
C PHE A 84 15.66 3.56 11.69
N ILE A 85 15.92 2.48 10.94
CA ILE A 85 16.97 2.47 9.90
C ILE A 85 16.60 3.33 8.68
N SER A 86 15.31 3.56 8.43
CA SER A 86 14.87 4.53 7.41
C SER A 86 15.27 5.97 7.72
N ASN A 87 15.66 6.22 8.99
CA ASN A 87 16.00 7.53 9.52
C ASN A 87 14.91 8.57 9.20
N THR A 88 13.66 8.12 9.16
CA THR A 88 12.51 8.98 8.93
C THR A 88 12.20 9.78 10.19
N ASN A 89 11.99 11.08 10.03
CA ASN A 89 11.60 11.94 11.13
C ASN A 89 10.76 13.11 10.64
N HIS A 90 9.95 13.67 11.52
CA HIS A 90 9.14 14.86 11.28
C HIS A 90 9.17 15.74 12.54
N GLU A 91 9.04 17.05 12.38
CA GLU A 91 8.79 17.96 13.51
C GLU A 91 7.57 17.47 14.29
N GLU A 92 7.68 17.36 15.61
CA GLU A 92 6.64 16.72 16.43
C GLU A 92 5.41 17.60 16.55
N ASN A 93 5.63 18.92 16.60
CA ASN A 93 4.58 19.92 16.80
C ASN A 93 4.00 20.42 15.47
N GLN A 94 3.69 19.49 14.56
CA GLN A 94 3.00 19.78 13.30
C GLN A 94 1.71 18.97 13.18
N PRO A 95 0.69 19.46 12.45
CA PRO A 95 -0.52 18.67 12.21
C PRO A 95 -0.20 17.39 11.44
N ALA A 96 -0.90 16.30 11.75
CA ALA A 96 -0.73 15.04 11.03
C ALA A 96 -1.04 15.23 9.54
N HIS A 97 -0.06 14.96 8.69
CA HIS A 97 -0.18 15.04 7.23
C HIS A 97 -0.95 13.83 6.62
N LEU A 98 -1.49 12.98 7.49
CA LEU A 98 -2.38 11.87 7.18
C LEU A 98 -3.74 12.21 7.75
N THR A 99 -4.55 12.88 6.93
CA THR A 99 -5.85 13.39 7.36
C THR A 99 -6.94 12.37 7.09
N LEU A 100 -8.05 12.45 7.82
CA LEU A 100 -9.23 11.60 7.64
C LEU A 100 -10.39 12.47 7.16
N LYS A 101 -11.14 12.03 6.14
CA LYS A 101 -12.37 12.71 5.72
C LYS A 101 -13.46 12.60 6.79
N ASP A 102 -13.55 11.44 7.44
CA ASP A 102 -14.39 11.17 8.61
C ASP A 102 -13.59 10.36 9.64
N ALA A 103 -13.48 10.89 10.86
CA ALA A 103 -12.71 10.29 11.95
C ALA A 103 -13.33 9.00 12.51
N ARG A 104 -14.61 8.71 12.22
CA ARG A 104 -15.32 7.52 12.72
C ARG A 104 -15.07 6.29 11.86
N VAL A 105 -14.85 6.49 10.56
CA VAL A 105 -14.71 5.41 9.56
C VAL A 105 -13.63 4.37 9.90
N PRO A 106 -12.45 4.72 10.43
CA PRO A 106 -11.44 3.72 10.80
C PRO A 106 -11.96 2.68 11.80
N VAL A 107 -12.79 3.08 12.76
CA VAL A 107 -13.35 2.16 13.77
C VAL A 107 -14.63 1.52 13.23
N ASP A 108 -15.57 2.34 12.75
CA ASP A 108 -16.91 1.90 12.37
C ASP A 108 -16.92 1.03 11.11
N VAL A 109 -15.93 1.15 10.24
CA VAL A 109 -15.87 0.39 8.97
C VAL A 109 -14.59 -0.42 8.90
N ASN A 110 -13.42 0.23 8.97
CA ASN A 110 -12.17 -0.46 8.68
C ASN A 110 -11.86 -1.53 9.73
N LEU A 111 -11.92 -1.19 11.02
CA LEU A 111 -11.73 -2.14 12.12
C LEU A 111 -12.86 -3.17 12.14
N ARG A 112 -14.11 -2.73 12.14
CA ARG A 112 -15.27 -3.63 12.27
C ARG A 112 -15.42 -4.63 11.12
N THR A 113 -15.23 -4.21 9.87
CA THR A 113 -15.48 -5.05 8.69
C THR A 113 -14.22 -5.70 8.14
N TYR A 114 -13.09 -4.99 8.15
CA TYR A 114 -11.84 -5.43 7.53
C TYR A 114 -10.72 -5.72 8.56
N ALA A 115 -11.04 -5.68 9.86
CA ALA A 115 -10.09 -5.89 10.95
C ALA A 115 -8.90 -4.91 10.90
N GLY A 116 -9.14 -3.66 10.52
CA GLY A 116 -8.14 -2.58 10.59
C GLY A 116 -6.95 -2.82 9.67
N PRO A 117 -7.16 -2.90 8.34
CA PRO A 117 -6.09 -3.17 7.38
C PRO A 117 -4.95 -2.14 7.43
N GLU A 118 -5.23 -0.90 7.84
CA GLU A 118 -4.25 0.18 7.97
C GLU A 118 -3.13 -0.10 8.96
N ALA A 119 -3.40 -0.88 10.00
CA ALA A 119 -2.39 -1.34 10.94
C ALA A 119 -1.41 -2.36 10.32
N ARG A 120 -1.74 -2.93 9.16
CA ARG A 120 -0.98 -4.01 8.50
C ARG A 120 -0.37 -3.60 7.16
N PHE A 121 -1.12 -2.91 6.29
CA PHE A 121 -0.56 -2.46 5.00
C PHE A 121 0.45 -1.32 5.18
N CYS A 122 0.39 -0.59 6.30
CA CYS A 122 1.32 0.49 6.55
C CYS A 122 2.70 -0.09 6.84
N PRO A 123 3.72 0.24 6.03
CA PRO A 123 5.06 -0.30 6.22
C PRO A 123 5.77 0.30 7.46
N ALA A 124 5.21 1.35 8.06
CA ALA A 124 5.91 2.17 9.06
C ALA A 124 5.16 2.35 10.38
N ALA A 125 4.22 1.46 10.72
CA ALA A 125 3.51 1.50 12.01
C ALA A 125 2.81 2.84 12.33
N VAL A 126 2.37 3.56 11.30
CA VAL A 126 1.74 4.87 11.50
C VAL A 126 0.35 4.74 12.13
N TYR A 127 -0.38 3.68 11.80
CA TYR A 127 -1.74 3.45 12.27
C TYR A 127 -1.78 2.35 13.31
N GLU A 128 -2.36 2.65 14.46
CA GLU A 128 -2.59 1.69 15.55
C GLU A 128 -3.98 1.89 16.12
N PHE A 129 -4.68 0.80 16.44
CA PHE A 129 -5.95 0.87 17.17
C PHE A 129 -5.67 0.65 18.65
N VAL A 130 -5.95 1.68 19.45
CA VAL A 130 -5.74 1.69 20.89
C VAL A 130 -7.07 1.83 21.62
N LYS A 131 -7.10 1.48 22.91
CA LYS A 131 -8.27 1.72 23.75
C LYS A 131 -8.32 3.19 24.19
N SER A 132 -9.50 3.79 24.10
CA SER A 132 -9.87 5.07 24.69
C SER A 132 -10.11 4.92 26.19
N ASP A 133 -10.16 6.05 26.92
CA ASP A 133 -10.41 6.08 28.37
C ASP A 133 -11.78 5.49 28.76
N ASP A 134 -12.74 5.52 27.83
CA ASP A 134 -14.08 4.93 27.97
C ASP A 134 -14.14 3.44 27.59
N GLY A 135 -13.00 2.82 27.21
CA GLY A 135 -12.89 1.43 26.78
C GLY A 135 -13.23 1.18 25.31
N GLY A 136 -13.64 2.21 24.56
CA GLY A 136 -13.86 2.13 23.12
C GLY A 136 -12.55 1.96 22.34
N ASP A 137 -12.62 1.52 21.09
CA ASP A 137 -11.47 1.53 20.17
C ASP A 137 -11.34 2.90 19.51
N ARG A 138 -10.11 3.41 19.39
CA ARG A 138 -9.78 4.61 18.60
C ARG A 138 -8.56 4.37 17.73
N LEU A 139 -8.52 5.07 16.59
CA LEU A 139 -7.32 5.12 15.76
C LEU A 139 -6.32 6.14 16.32
N GLN A 140 -5.09 5.71 16.57
CA GLN A 140 -3.93 6.53 16.84
C GLN A 140 -3.11 6.66 15.54
N ILE A 141 -2.77 7.90 15.15
CA ILE A 141 -1.94 8.19 13.98
C ILE A 141 -0.58 8.72 14.45
N ASN A 142 0.44 7.87 14.38
CA ASN A 142 1.84 8.19 14.69
C ASN A 142 2.53 8.76 13.44
N ALA A 143 2.11 9.96 13.03
CA ALA A 143 2.49 10.56 11.75
C ALA A 143 4.01 10.76 11.57
N GLN A 144 4.76 10.89 12.67
CA GLN A 144 6.23 11.00 12.64
C GLN A 144 6.92 9.81 11.96
N ASN A 145 6.34 8.61 12.05
CA ASN A 145 6.91 7.41 11.45
C ASN A 145 6.69 7.33 9.93
N CYS A 146 5.93 8.24 9.32
CA CYS A 146 5.53 8.11 7.92
C CYS A 146 6.74 8.09 6.98
N VAL A 147 6.82 7.12 6.07
CA VAL A 147 7.88 7.01 5.05
C VAL A 147 7.41 7.45 3.66
N HIS A 148 6.27 8.14 3.59
CA HIS A 148 5.71 8.76 2.38
C HIS A 148 5.42 7.80 1.21
N CYS A 149 5.28 6.50 1.49
CA CYS A 149 5.00 5.46 0.49
C CYS A 149 3.65 5.56 -0.24
N LYS A 150 2.71 6.38 0.28
CA LYS A 150 1.33 6.56 -0.21
C LYS A 150 0.41 5.33 -0.17
N THR A 151 0.85 4.20 0.38
CA THR A 151 0.04 2.98 0.45
C THR A 151 -1.31 3.19 1.14
N CYS A 152 -1.36 3.97 2.22
CA CYS A 152 -2.60 4.22 2.97
C CYS A 152 -3.64 5.00 2.16
N ASP A 153 -3.20 6.00 1.39
CA ASP A 153 -4.03 6.78 0.47
C ASP A 153 -4.61 5.92 -0.66
N ILE A 154 -3.86 4.89 -1.10
CA ILE A 154 -4.24 3.98 -2.19
C ILE A 154 -5.11 2.81 -1.71
N LYS A 155 -4.81 2.25 -0.53
CA LYS A 155 -5.32 0.92 -0.12
C LYS A 155 -6.43 0.95 0.91
N ASP A 156 -6.69 2.09 1.55
CA ASP A 156 -7.84 2.23 2.45
C ASP A 156 -9.14 1.87 1.71
N PRO A 157 -9.88 0.84 2.16
CA PRO A 157 -11.09 0.36 1.47
C PRO A 157 -12.12 1.46 1.23
N THR A 158 -12.16 2.46 2.11
CA THR A 158 -13.13 3.55 2.06
C THR A 158 -12.59 4.84 1.43
N GLN A 159 -11.31 4.88 1.07
CA GLN A 159 -10.61 6.08 0.58
C GLN A 159 -10.83 7.30 1.50
N ASN A 160 -10.80 7.06 2.81
CA ASN A 160 -11.01 8.02 3.88
C ASN A 160 -9.70 8.71 4.29
N ILE A 161 -8.59 7.99 4.27
CA ILE A 161 -7.25 8.56 4.48
C ILE A 161 -6.87 9.43 3.28
N VAL A 162 -6.38 10.64 3.55
CA VAL A 162 -5.84 11.56 2.55
C VAL A 162 -4.43 11.94 2.96
N TRP A 163 -3.45 11.54 2.14
CA TRP A 163 -2.07 11.96 2.30
C TRP A 163 -1.87 13.37 1.75
N VAL A 164 -1.35 14.27 2.57
CA VAL A 164 -0.85 15.58 2.15
C VAL A 164 0.64 15.70 2.46
N THR A 165 1.32 16.63 1.81
CA THR A 165 2.74 16.86 2.08
C THR A 165 2.90 17.47 3.48
N PRO A 166 3.78 16.93 4.37
CA PRO A 166 4.13 17.58 5.63
C PRO A 166 5.01 18.82 5.41
N GLU A 167 5.43 19.45 6.50
CA GLU A 167 6.46 20.50 6.43
C GLU A 167 7.75 19.99 5.74
N GLY A 168 8.42 20.89 5.02
CA GLY A 168 9.62 20.58 4.26
C GLY A 168 10.76 20.08 5.15
N GLY A 169 11.47 19.04 4.69
CA GLY A 169 12.57 18.42 5.43
C GLY A 169 12.15 17.24 6.30
N GLY A 170 10.85 17.02 6.52
CA GLY A 170 10.33 15.80 7.15
C GLY A 170 10.24 14.62 6.17
N GLY A 171 10.30 13.41 6.69
CA GLY A 171 10.23 12.17 5.92
C GLY A 171 11.50 11.33 6.00
N PRO A 172 11.59 10.28 5.16
CA PRO A 172 12.71 9.36 5.17
C PRO A 172 14.01 10.01 4.71
N ASN A 173 15.13 9.62 5.33
CA ASN A 173 16.47 10.03 4.92
C ASN A 173 17.22 8.84 4.35
N TYR A 174 17.14 8.70 3.03
CA TYR A 174 17.73 7.60 2.25
C TYR A 174 18.98 8.08 1.51
N PRO A 175 20.20 7.97 2.08
CA PRO A 175 21.39 8.51 1.46
C PRO A 175 21.79 7.80 0.16
N ASN A 176 21.42 6.53 -0.01
CA ASN A 176 21.83 5.69 -1.14
C ASN A 176 20.79 4.58 -1.47
N MET A 177 19.50 4.83 -1.20
CA MET A 177 18.42 3.86 -1.44
C MET A 177 17.73 4.13 -2.77
#